data_AF-A0A945E0Z0-F1
#
_entry.id   AF-A0A945E0Z0-F1
#
_cell.length_a   1.000
_cell.length_b   1.000
_cell.length_c   1.000
_cell.angle_alpha   90.00
_cell.angle_beta   90.00
_cell.angle_gamma   90.00
#
_symmetry.space_group_name_H-M   'P 1'
#
loop_
_entity.id
_entity.type
_entity.pdbx_description
1 polymer ?
#
loop_
_entity_poly.entity_id
_entity_poly.type
_entity_poly.pdbx_seq_one_letter_code
_entity_poly.pdbx_strand_id
1 'polypeptide(L)' 'MEAYQRRLIQQALQETDGNQSQAAELLGLQRTYMSRLMKTLGLR' A
#
# COMPACT_ATOMS: atom_id res chain seq x y z
N MET A 1 -0.63 -9.89 11.82
CA MET A 1 -0.04 -9.62 10.49
C MET A 1 -0.60 -8.35 9.85
N GLU A 2 -1.91 -8.11 9.92
CA GLU A 2 -2.56 -6.92 9.31
C GLU A 2 -1.99 -5.57 9.76
N ALA A 3 -1.63 -5.41 11.05
CA ALA A 3 -1.05 -4.16 11.55
C ALA A 3 0.32 -3.83 10.93
N TYR A 4 1.13 -4.85 10.63
CA TYR A 4 2.42 -4.68 9.95
C TYR A 4 2.21 -4.27 8.49
N GLN A 5 1.31 -4.96 7.79
CA GLN A 5 0.96 -4.61 6.40
C GLN A 5 0.37 -3.20 6.30
N ARG A 6 -0.50 -2.81 7.25
CA ARG A 6 -1.05 -1.45 7.31
C ARG A 6 0.06 -0.42 7.45
N ARG A 7 1.00 -0.60 8.38
CA ARG A 7 2.14 0.32 8.55
C ARG A 7 3.00 0.41 7.30
N LEU A 8 3.30 -0.74 6.68
CA LEU A 8 4.11 -0.80 5.46
C LEU A 8 3.46 0.00 4.32
N ILE A 9 2.16 -0.20 4.10
CA ILE A 9 1.42 0.54 3.06
C ILE A 9 1.33 2.03 3.39
N GLN A 10 1.07 2.38 4.65
CA GLN A 10 1.00 3.79 5.05
C GLN A 10 2.34 4.50 4.85
N GLN A 11 3.45 3.84 5.19
CA GLN A 11 4.78 4.39 4.98
C GLN A 11 5.07 4.57 3.49
N ALA A 12 4.80 3.55 2.65
CA ALA A 12 5.00 3.67 1.21
C ALA A 12 4.15 4.79 0.58
N LEU A 13 2.89 4.94 1.03
CA LEU A 13 2.04 6.05 0.58
C LEU A 13 2.59 7.40 1.04
N GLN A 14 3.16 7.49 2.23
CA GLN A 14 3.75 8.73 2.72
C GLN A 14 5.02 9.09 1.95
N GLU A 15 5.84 8.10 1.57
CA GLU A 15 7.05 8.29 0.75
C GLU A 15 6.74 8.66 -0.70
N THR A 16 5.56 8.29 -1.22
CA THR A 16 5.15 8.59 -2.60
C THR A 16 4.06 9.65 -2.71
N ASP A 17 3.87 10.44 -1.65
CA ASP A 17 2.89 11.54 -1.58
C ASP A 17 1.45 11.10 -1.96
N GLY A 18 1.06 9.94 -1.44
CA GLY A 18 -0.24 9.31 -1.66
C GLY A 18 -0.38 8.58 -3.00
N ASN A 19 0.66 8.55 -3.85
CA ASN A 19 0.60 7.86 -5.13
C ASN A 19 0.62 6.34 -4.95
N GLN A 20 -0.56 5.72 -4.97
CA GLN A 20 -0.74 4.27 -4.77
C GLN A 20 -0.01 3.42 -5.81
N SER A 21 0.13 3.91 -7.03
CA SER A 21 0.85 3.21 -8.10
C SER A 21 2.34 3.15 -7.85
N GLN A 22 2.94 4.29 -7.47
CA GLN A 22 4.34 4.36 -7.07
C GLN A 22 4.59 3.64 -5.75
N ALA A 23 3.66 3.70 -4.79
CA ALA A 23 3.78 2.99 -3.51
C ALA A 23 3.80 1.46 -3.73
N ALA A 24 2.99 0.95 -4.67
CA ALA A 24 3.03 -0.46 -5.05
C ALA A 24 4.38 -0.85 -5.66
N GLU A 25 4.91 -0.03 -6.57
CA GLU A 25 6.23 -0.24 -7.17
C GLU A 25 7.35 -0.21 -6.13
N LEU A 26 7.31 0.75 -5.20
CA LEU A 26 8.25 0.87 -4.09
C LEU A 26 8.24 -0.36 -3.18
N LEU A 27 7.08 -0.95 -2.94
CA LEU A 27 6.92 -2.18 -2.16
C LEU A 27 7.18 -3.45 -2.97
N GLY A 28 7.52 -3.35 -4.26
CA GLY A 28 7.68 -4.51 -5.15
C GLY A 28 6.38 -5.30 -5.38
N LEU A 29 5.23 -4.64 -5.20
CA LEU A 29 3.91 -5.25 -5.34
C LEU A 29 3.29 -4.89 -6.68
N GLN A 30 2.52 -5.83 -7.23
CA GLN A 30 1.66 -5.52 -8.36
C GLN A 30 0.56 -4.53 -7.91
N ARG A 31 0.34 -3.46 -8.69
CA ARG A 31 -0.67 -2.42 -8.38
C ARG A 31 -2.06 -3.00 -8.08
N THR A 32 -2.50 -4.00 -8.84
CA THR A 32 -3.78 -4.69 -8.64
C THR A 32 -3.85 -5.43 -7.31
N TYR A 33 -2.75 -6.06 -6.90
CA TYR A 33 -2.64 -6.71 -5.60
C TYR A 33 -2.67 -5.67 -4.47
N MET A 34 -1.91 -4.58 -4.59
CA MET A 34 -1.93 -3.48 -3.62
C MET A 34 -3.33 -2.88 -3.45
N SER A 35 -4.07 -2.62 -4.53
CA SER A 35 -5.45 -2.11 -4.42
C SER A 35 -6.40 -3.10 -3.74
N ARG A 36 -6.23 -4.41 -3.94
CA ARG A 36 -7.00 -5.43 -3.21
C ARG A 36 -6.62 -5.43 -1.73
N LEU A 37 -5.34 -5.39 -1.42
CA LEU A 37 -4.80 -5.37 -0.06
C LEU A 37 -5.29 -4.13 0.71
N MET A 38 -5.26 -2.95 0.10
CA MET A 38 -5.79 -1.72 0.70
C MET A 38 -7.28 -1.84 1.03
N LYS A 39 -8.09 -2.41 0.13
CA LYS A 39 -9.52 -2.67 0.41
C LYS A 39 -9.73 -3.64 1.57
N THR A 40 -8.98 -4.74 1.61
CA THR A 40 -9.04 -5.71 2.72
C THR A 40 -8.67 -5.06 4.05
N LEU A 41 -7.70 -4.15 4.04
CA LEU A 41 -7.27 -3.40 5.21
C LEU A 41 -8.12 -2.15 5.49
N GLY A 42 -9.18 -1.86 4.71
CA GLY A 42 -9.99 -0.65 4.90
C GLY A 42 -9.19 0.66 4.75
N LEU A 43 -8.15 0.65 3.92
CA LEU A 43 -7.40 1.82 3.49
C LEU A 43 -8.01 2.31 2.16
N ARG A 44 -8.33 3.60 2.04
CA ARG A 44 -9.01 4.18 0.86
C ARG A 44 -8.19 5.31 0.27
#